data_AF-T1DLM6-F1
#
_entry.id   AF-T1DLM6-F1
#
_cell.length_a   1.000
_cell.length_b   1.000
_cell.length_c   1.000
_cell.angle_alpha   90.00
_cell.angle_beta   90.00
_cell.angle_gamma   90.00
#
_symmetry.space_group_name_H-M   'P 1'
#
loop_
_entity.id
_entity.type
_entity.pdbx_description
1 polymer ?
#
loop_
_entity_poly.entity_id
_entity_poly.type
_entity_poly.pdbx_seq_one_letter_code
_entity_poly.pdbx_strand_id
1 'polypeptide(L)'
;ARFRWEQCTRISRSRFVYADADSHTNEIAELYSYTEQAEFQHNVKAFEDQMELYKLPPCWQKLTDADQNGIILKLLDQLDMSKKNLRMKAARCILYLAQGCWAEVQSDQEQQAWARKNVMMLYRSGVFGAFVELLNLEIDNSSTANIAMRKIAVSLADSVDLRVILSVLYIITEVMRAEKESKSQEYDHLVSTFVTEITYPIEDELLSVKLLGMVTQFCTGMAPHFPMKKVLLLLWKISLVSLGGMDTLKDLKDKYRAAAGLLQNREDTLEISKVMRASSPPITAPSNDDNQNAKRSRPSRRVCTNPSQSQEVVKLS
;
A
#
# COMPACT_ATOMS: atom_id res chain seq x y z
N ALA A 1 58.66 14.98 -1.37
CA ALA A 1 57.80 15.81 -2.25
C ALA A 1 56.81 14.89 -2.98
N ARG A 2 55.51 15.22 -2.86
CA ARG A 2 54.33 14.70 -3.60
C ARG A 2 54.16 13.18 -3.71
N PHE A 3 53.45 12.60 -2.74
CA PHE A 3 52.64 11.40 -2.96
C PHE A 3 51.35 11.77 -3.70
N ARG A 4 51.06 10.95 -4.71
CA ARG A 4 50.04 11.09 -5.74
C ARG A 4 48.69 10.60 -5.19
N TRP A 5 47.74 11.52 -4.95
CA TRP A 5 46.35 11.21 -4.65
C TRP A 5 45.57 10.99 -5.96
N GLU A 6 45.87 9.89 -6.64
CA GLU A 6 45.03 9.40 -7.73
C GLU A 6 44.60 7.98 -7.37
N GLN A 7 43.50 7.85 -6.63
CA GLN A 7 42.59 6.71 -6.77
C GLN A 7 41.30 6.91 -5.96
N CYS A 8 40.19 6.79 -6.68
CA CYS A 8 38.88 6.36 -6.20
C CYS A 8 38.04 7.32 -5.33
N THR A 9 37.63 8.45 -5.91
CA THR A 9 36.25 8.97 -5.69
C THR A 9 35.30 8.43 -6.75
N ARG A 10 35.18 7.09 -6.85
CA ARG A 10 33.94 6.49 -7.37
C ARG A 10 32.95 6.42 -6.22
N ILE A 11 32.43 7.59 -5.83
CA ILE A 11 31.08 7.61 -5.26
C ILE A 11 30.20 7.13 -6.42
N SER A 12 29.71 5.90 -6.35
CA SER A 12 28.60 5.47 -7.18
C SER A 12 27.49 6.49 -6.94
N ARG A 13 27.34 7.46 -7.83
CA ARG A 13 26.17 8.31 -7.86
C ARG A 13 25.01 7.36 -8.06
N SER A 14 24.28 7.04 -7.00
CA SER A 14 22.98 6.40 -7.10
C SER A 14 22.14 7.32 -7.98
N ARG A 15 22.08 7.01 -9.26
CA ARG A 15 21.36 7.80 -10.24
C ARG A 15 19.90 7.49 -9.99
N PHE A 16 19.22 8.39 -9.30
CA PHE A 16 17.79 8.22 -9.03
C PHE A 16 17.05 8.11 -10.37
N VAL A 17 16.27 7.06 -10.52
CA VAL A 17 15.49 6.82 -11.73
C VAL A 17 14.10 7.38 -11.47
N TYR A 18 13.78 8.50 -12.11
CA TYR A 18 12.42 9.06 -12.11
C TYR A 18 11.58 8.29 -13.13
N ALA A 19 10.95 7.21 -12.69
CA ALA A 19 9.99 6.42 -13.45
C ALA A 19 8.63 6.43 -12.74
N ASP A 20 7.56 6.17 -13.48
CA ASP A 20 6.19 6.13 -12.94
C ASP A 20 5.97 4.92 -12.02
N ALA A 21 6.71 3.83 -12.25
CA ALA A 21 6.67 2.61 -11.46
C ALA A 21 8.06 1.94 -11.45
N ASP A 22 8.29 1.13 -10.42
CA ASP A 22 9.46 0.24 -10.29
C ASP A 22 9.10 -1.17 -10.82
N SER A 23 10.02 -2.13 -10.63
CA SER A 23 9.78 -3.54 -10.91
C SER A 23 8.58 -4.08 -10.15
N HIS A 24 7.83 -5.00 -10.76
CA HIS A 24 6.64 -5.61 -10.17
C HIS A 24 6.88 -6.15 -8.75
N THR A 25 8.04 -6.78 -8.51
CA THR A 25 8.42 -7.28 -7.18
C THR A 25 8.51 -6.16 -6.14
N ASN A 26 9.14 -5.04 -6.48
CA ASN A 26 9.30 -3.91 -5.57
C ASN A 26 7.95 -3.24 -5.28
N GLU A 27 7.09 -3.14 -6.29
CA GLU A 27 5.74 -2.59 -6.18
C GLU A 27 4.84 -3.42 -5.25
N ILE A 28 4.94 -4.75 -5.34
CA ILE A 28 4.25 -5.67 -4.41
C ILE A 28 4.87 -5.60 -3.01
N ALA A 29 6.20 -5.48 -2.90
CA ALA A 29 6.88 -5.35 -1.60
C ALA A 29 6.50 -4.03 -0.90
N GLU A 30 6.38 -2.94 -1.65
CA GLU A 30 5.99 -1.63 -1.11
C GLU A 30 4.57 -1.65 -0.54
N LEU A 31 3.66 -2.48 -1.04
CA LEU A 31 2.30 -2.62 -0.52
C LEU A 31 2.28 -2.91 0.99
N TYR A 32 3.22 -3.71 1.47
CA TYR A 32 3.24 -4.23 2.83
C TYR A 32 4.20 -3.46 3.74
N SER A 33 3.94 -3.53 5.03
CA SER A 33 4.78 -2.99 6.10
C SER A 33 5.21 -4.12 7.02
N TYR A 34 6.36 -4.01 7.67
CA TYR A 34 6.87 -5.07 8.56
C TYR A 34 5.91 -5.46 9.69
N THR A 35 5.05 -4.54 10.13
CA THR A 35 4.03 -4.79 11.16
C THR A 35 2.92 -5.73 10.69
N GLU A 36 2.76 -5.93 9.38
CA GLU A 36 1.69 -6.72 8.77
C GLU A 36 2.11 -8.20 8.58
N GLN A 37 3.32 -8.59 8.99
CA GLN A 37 3.85 -9.95 8.78
C GLN A 37 2.92 -11.05 9.36
N ALA A 38 2.32 -10.82 10.52
CA ALA A 38 1.39 -11.77 11.13
C ALA A 38 0.11 -11.98 10.29
N GLU A 39 -0.28 -11.00 9.47
CA GLU A 39 -1.48 -11.09 8.63
C GLU A 39 -1.33 -12.12 7.52
N PHE A 40 -0.10 -12.35 7.02
CA PHE A 40 0.16 -13.40 6.02
C PHE A 40 -0.22 -14.79 6.54
N GLN A 41 0.10 -15.08 7.81
CA GLN A 41 -0.24 -16.36 8.43
C GLN A 41 -1.76 -16.50 8.63
N HIS A 42 -2.45 -15.40 8.94
CA HIS A 42 -3.92 -15.41 9.01
C HIS A 42 -4.56 -15.68 7.65
N ASN A 43 -3.95 -15.22 6.55
CA ASN A 43 -4.45 -15.49 5.20
C ASN A 43 -4.30 -16.97 4.81
N VAL A 44 -3.14 -17.57 5.10
CA VAL A 44 -2.91 -19.02 4.89
C VAL A 44 -3.89 -19.84 5.71
N LYS A 45 -4.00 -19.56 7.01
CA LYS A 45 -4.92 -20.28 7.90
C LYS A 45 -6.37 -20.15 7.44
N ALA A 46 -6.79 -18.97 6.98
CA ALA A 46 -8.13 -18.78 6.45
C ALA A 46 -8.39 -19.70 5.25
N PHE A 47 -7.41 -19.83 4.34
CA PHE A 47 -7.50 -20.73 3.19
C PHE A 47 -7.56 -22.20 3.61
N GLU A 48 -6.67 -22.65 4.49
CA GLU A 48 -6.65 -24.02 5.02
C GLU A 48 -7.98 -24.41 5.65
N ASP A 49 -8.52 -23.56 6.53
CA ASP A 49 -9.81 -23.80 7.17
C ASP A 49 -10.97 -23.88 6.13
N GLN A 50 -10.91 -23.08 5.05
CA GLN A 50 -11.93 -23.14 3.99
C GLN A 50 -11.81 -24.42 3.17
N MET A 51 -10.59 -24.87 2.88
CA MET A 51 -10.36 -26.12 2.16
C MET A 51 -10.84 -27.32 3.00
N GLU A 52 -10.60 -27.31 4.32
CA GLU A 52 -11.15 -28.30 5.24
C GLU A 52 -12.68 -28.31 5.22
N LEU A 53 -13.32 -27.13 5.28
CA LEU A 53 -14.77 -27.00 5.19
C LEU A 53 -15.33 -27.54 3.87
N TYR A 54 -14.63 -27.30 2.76
CA TYR A 54 -15.00 -27.81 1.44
C TYR A 54 -14.64 -29.28 1.22
N LYS A 55 -13.95 -29.92 2.18
CA LYS A 55 -13.39 -31.28 2.06
C LYS A 55 -12.46 -31.43 0.87
N LEU A 56 -11.67 -30.39 0.60
CA LEU A 56 -10.68 -30.34 -0.46
C LEU A 56 -9.26 -30.31 0.13
N PRO A 57 -8.24 -30.80 -0.59
CA PRO A 57 -6.86 -30.68 -0.14
C PRO A 57 -6.43 -29.20 -0.10
N PRO A 58 -5.70 -28.76 0.94
CA PRO A 58 -5.17 -27.40 1.03
C PRO A 58 -3.91 -27.24 0.15
N CYS A 59 -4.04 -27.56 -1.13
CA CYS A 59 -2.96 -27.44 -2.10
C CYS A 59 -3.53 -26.90 -3.40
N TRP A 60 -3.51 -25.57 -3.54
CA TRP A 60 -4.10 -24.87 -4.68
C TRP A 60 -3.54 -25.37 -6.01
N GLN A 61 -2.24 -25.67 -6.06
CA GLN A 61 -1.55 -26.06 -7.29
C GLN A 61 -1.99 -27.42 -7.85
N LYS A 62 -2.53 -28.30 -7.01
CA LYS A 62 -2.97 -29.66 -7.41
C LYS A 62 -4.41 -29.70 -7.90
N LEU A 63 -5.16 -28.61 -7.71
CA LEU A 63 -6.55 -28.52 -8.11
C LEU A 63 -6.66 -28.27 -9.61
N THR A 64 -7.73 -28.78 -10.22
CA THR A 64 -8.03 -28.47 -11.62
C THR A 64 -8.51 -27.03 -11.76
N ASP A 65 -8.37 -26.42 -12.95
CA ASP A 65 -8.88 -25.07 -13.19
C ASP A 65 -10.40 -24.98 -12.91
N ALA A 66 -11.15 -26.07 -13.11
CA ALA A 66 -12.58 -26.14 -12.78
C ALA A 66 -12.83 -26.10 -11.26
N ASP A 67 -12.04 -26.85 -10.47
CA ASP A 67 -12.14 -26.84 -9.01
C ASP A 67 -11.73 -25.48 -8.44
N GLN A 68 -10.66 -24.90 -8.97
CA GLN A 68 -10.17 -23.57 -8.61
C GLN A 68 -11.27 -22.51 -8.84
N ASN A 69 -11.89 -22.51 -10.02
CA ASN A 69 -13.03 -21.61 -10.31
C ASN A 69 -14.21 -21.88 -9.37
N GLY A 70 -14.55 -23.14 -9.10
CA GLY A 70 -15.61 -23.51 -8.16
C GLY A 70 -15.36 -23.02 -6.74
N ILE A 71 -14.10 -22.99 -6.30
CA ILE A 71 -13.70 -22.41 -5.01
C ILE A 71 -13.88 -20.89 -5.03
N ILE A 72 -13.43 -20.20 -6.07
CA ILE A 72 -13.53 -18.74 -6.19
C ILE A 72 -15.01 -18.31 -6.13
N LEU A 73 -15.89 -19.00 -6.85
CA LEU A 73 -17.34 -18.72 -6.82
C LEU A 73 -17.93 -18.91 -5.42
N LYS A 74 -17.58 -19.99 -4.72
CA LYS A 74 -18.03 -20.19 -3.33
C LYS A 74 -17.49 -19.11 -2.37
N LEU A 75 -16.27 -18.62 -2.61
CA LEU A 75 -15.70 -17.53 -1.81
C LEU A 75 -16.42 -16.21 -2.09
N LEU A 76 -16.83 -15.94 -3.34
CA LEU A 76 -17.67 -14.80 -3.70
C LEU A 76 -19.03 -14.87 -3.00
N ASP A 77 -19.71 -16.03 -3.00
CA ASP A 77 -20.96 -16.21 -2.24
C ASP A 77 -20.78 -15.91 -0.74
N GLN A 78 -19.59 -16.22 -0.18
CA GLN A 78 -19.28 -15.90 1.21
C GLN A 78 -19.01 -14.41 1.47
N LEU A 79 -18.54 -13.66 0.46
CA LEU A 79 -18.35 -12.21 0.55
C LEU A 79 -19.70 -11.47 0.67
N ASP A 80 -20.79 -12.06 0.17
CA ASP A 80 -22.13 -11.46 0.24
C ASP A 80 -22.87 -11.79 1.54
N MET A 81 -22.29 -12.60 2.43
CA MET A 81 -22.94 -12.99 3.68
C MET A 81 -23.07 -11.82 4.66
N SER A 82 -24.21 -11.73 5.35
CA SER A 82 -24.44 -10.69 6.38
C SER A 82 -23.43 -10.71 7.54
N LYS A 83 -22.81 -11.86 7.83
CA LYS A 83 -21.84 -12.02 8.91
C LYS A 83 -20.45 -11.53 8.50
N LYS A 84 -20.03 -10.37 9.03
CA LYS A 84 -18.70 -9.75 8.80
C LYS A 84 -17.53 -10.74 8.93
N ASN A 85 -17.52 -11.60 9.95
CA ASN A 85 -16.44 -12.59 10.15
C ASN A 85 -16.30 -13.59 8.99
N LEU A 86 -17.41 -14.00 8.37
CA LEU A 86 -17.39 -14.91 7.22
C LEU A 86 -16.89 -14.20 5.97
N ARG A 87 -17.42 -12.99 5.70
CA ARG A 87 -16.94 -12.13 4.61
C ARG A 87 -15.43 -11.92 4.68
N MET A 88 -14.93 -11.50 5.85
CA MET A 88 -13.51 -11.20 6.01
C MET A 88 -12.63 -12.45 6.08
N LYS A 89 -13.19 -13.64 6.36
CA LYS A 89 -12.46 -14.90 6.19
C LYS A 89 -12.31 -15.23 4.70
N ALA A 90 -13.37 -15.10 3.91
CA ALA A 90 -13.32 -15.30 2.45
C ALA A 90 -12.40 -14.29 1.77
N ALA A 91 -12.45 -13.01 2.16
CA ALA A 91 -11.57 -11.97 1.65
C ALA A 91 -10.08 -12.28 1.90
N ARG A 92 -9.73 -12.82 3.07
CA ARG A 92 -8.36 -13.26 3.40
C ARG A 92 -7.92 -14.47 2.55
N CYS A 93 -8.83 -15.39 2.24
CA CYS A 93 -8.54 -16.50 1.33
C CYS A 93 -8.23 -15.99 -0.08
N ILE A 94 -9.06 -15.07 -0.59
CA ILE A 94 -8.83 -14.44 -1.90
C ILE A 94 -7.52 -13.68 -1.91
N LEU A 95 -7.17 -12.97 -0.84
CA LEU A 95 -5.88 -12.31 -0.70
C LEU A 95 -4.72 -13.31 -0.76
N TYR A 96 -4.81 -14.46 -0.09
CA TYR A 96 -3.79 -15.51 -0.19
C TYR A 96 -3.61 -16.03 -1.62
N LEU A 97 -4.72 -16.22 -2.36
CA LEU A 97 -4.68 -16.63 -3.77
C LEU A 97 -4.02 -15.55 -4.63
N ALA A 98 -4.40 -14.28 -4.45
CA ALA A 98 -3.82 -13.15 -5.18
C ALA A 98 -2.31 -12.99 -4.90
N GLN A 99 -1.85 -13.33 -3.69
CA GLN A 99 -0.44 -13.34 -3.30
C GLN A 99 0.38 -14.47 -3.97
N GLY A 100 -0.25 -15.36 -4.76
CA GLY A 100 0.42 -16.44 -5.47
C GLY A 100 0.67 -17.69 -4.62
N CYS A 101 -0.16 -17.94 -3.60
CA CYS A 101 -0.09 -19.13 -2.75
C CYS A 101 1.32 -19.40 -2.19
N TRP A 102 1.96 -18.35 -1.68
CA TRP A 102 3.39 -18.32 -1.28
C TRP A 102 3.82 -19.42 -0.30
N ALA A 103 2.89 -20.00 0.47
CA ALA A 103 3.21 -21.08 1.41
C ALA A 103 3.43 -22.45 0.72
N GLU A 104 3.00 -22.61 -0.53
CA GLU A 104 3.11 -23.86 -1.29
C GLU A 104 4.28 -23.87 -2.29
N VAL A 105 4.83 -22.71 -2.63
CA VAL A 105 5.86 -22.52 -3.66
C VAL A 105 7.27 -22.56 -3.09
N GLN A 106 8.26 -22.86 -3.94
CA GLN A 106 9.66 -22.99 -3.53
C GLN A 106 10.56 -21.85 -4.03
N SER A 107 10.05 -20.98 -4.89
CA SER A 107 10.81 -19.84 -5.43
C SER A 107 9.93 -18.61 -5.67
N ASP A 108 10.53 -17.43 -5.58
CA ASP A 108 9.84 -16.15 -5.86
C ASP A 108 9.32 -16.08 -7.29
N GLN A 109 10.04 -16.68 -8.25
CA GLN A 109 9.61 -16.72 -9.65
C GLN A 109 8.34 -17.56 -9.84
N GLU A 110 8.26 -18.70 -9.15
CA GLU A 110 7.07 -19.55 -9.14
C GLU A 110 5.89 -18.82 -8.47
N GLN A 111 6.14 -18.14 -7.35
CA GLN A 111 5.11 -17.32 -6.69
C GLN A 111 4.54 -16.26 -7.63
N GLN A 112 5.40 -15.54 -8.36
CA GLN A 112 4.99 -14.50 -9.31
C GLN A 112 4.17 -15.07 -10.46
N ALA A 113 4.56 -16.23 -10.99
CA ALA A 113 3.80 -16.91 -12.05
C ALA A 113 2.40 -17.32 -11.56
N TRP A 114 2.30 -17.84 -10.33
CA TRP A 114 1.01 -18.18 -9.72
C TRP A 114 0.18 -16.94 -9.39
N ALA A 115 0.77 -15.87 -8.86
CA ALA A 115 0.07 -14.61 -8.61
C ALA A 115 -0.53 -14.06 -9.91
N ARG A 116 0.25 -14.04 -11.00
CA ARG A 116 -0.20 -13.67 -12.34
C ARG A 116 -1.39 -14.53 -12.80
N LYS A 117 -1.27 -15.86 -12.76
CA LYS A 117 -2.36 -16.78 -13.17
C LYS A 117 -3.62 -16.58 -12.31
N ASN A 118 -3.44 -16.55 -10.98
CA ASN A 118 -4.53 -16.45 -10.02
C ASN A 118 -5.29 -15.13 -10.19
N VAL A 119 -4.60 -13.99 -10.35
CA VAL A 119 -5.25 -12.70 -10.58
C VAL A 119 -6.12 -12.73 -11.84
N MET A 120 -5.67 -13.37 -12.92
CA MET A 120 -6.48 -13.49 -14.14
C MET A 120 -7.75 -14.32 -13.92
N MET A 121 -7.64 -15.39 -13.13
CA MET A 121 -8.80 -16.21 -12.76
C MET A 121 -9.78 -15.47 -11.84
N LEU A 122 -9.25 -14.77 -10.83
CA LEU A 122 -10.03 -13.95 -9.90
C LEU A 122 -10.78 -12.85 -10.66
N TYR A 123 -10.08 -12.11 -11.54
CA TYR A 123 -10.68 -11.06 -12.34
C TYR A 123 -11.77 -11.58 -13.27
N ARG A 124 -11.51 -12.67 -14.00
CA ARG A 124 -12.53 -13.35 -14.84
C ARG A 124 -13.78 -13.78 -14.08
N SER A 125 -13.63 -14.08 -12.79
CA SER A 125 -14.74 -14.51 -11.93
C SER A 125 -15.50 -13.33 -11.30
N GLY A 126 -15.15 -12.07 -11.60
CA GLY A 126 -15.83 -10.88 -11.06
C GLY A 126 -15.34 -10.43 -9.68
N VAL A 127 -14.19 -10.95 -9.21
CA VAL A 127 -13.67 -10.63 -7.86
C VAL A 127 -13.34 -9.15 -7.70
N PHE A 128 -12.88 -8.48 -8.75
CA PHE A 128 -12.53 -7.05 -8.65
C PHE A 128 -13.75 -6.20 -8.29
N GLY A 129 -14.85 -6.33 -9.05
CA GLY A 129 -16.11 -5.64 -8.77
C GLY A 129 -16.64 -5.94 -7.36
N ALA A 130 -16.67 -7.22 -6.96
CA ALA A 130 -17.11 -7.62 -5.63
C ALA A 130 -16.26 -6.97 -4.50
N PHE A 131 -14.95 -6.79 -4.72
CA PHE A 131 -14.10 -6.09 -3.76
C PHE A 131 -14.28 -4.57 -3.74
N VAL A 132 -14.70 -3.96 -4.86
CA VAL A 132 -15.09 -2.54 -4.90
C VAL A 132 -16.38 -2.34 -4.09
N GLU A 133 -17.38 -3.21 -4.27
CA GLU A 133 -18.62 -3.17 -3.47
C GLU A 133 -18.33 -3.41 -1.97
N LEU A 134 -17.46 -4.37 -1.67
CA LEU A 134 -17.02 -4.66 -0.31
C LEU A 134 -16.28 -3.48 0.34
N LEU A 135 -15.49 -2.73 -0.43
CA LEU A 135 -14.84 -1.50 0.03
C LEU A 135 -15.88 -0.44 0.40
N ASN A 136 -16.93 -0.26 -0.41
CA ASN A 136 -18.01 0.70 -0.16
C ASN A 136 -18.71 0.36 1.16
N LEU A 137 -19.09 -0.90 1.31
CA LEU A 137 -19.75 -1.40 2.51
C LEU A 137 -18.91 -1.15 3.77
N GLU A 138 -17.59 -1.34 3.71
CA GLU A 138 -16.74 -1.17 4.88
C GLU A 138 -16.41 0.30 5.20
N ILE A 139 -16.35 1.17 4.19
CA ILE A 139 -16.25 2.62 4.38
C ILE A 139 -17.52 3.14 5.09
N ASP A 140 -18.70 2.71 4.65
CA ASP A 140 -19.98 3.14 5.23
C ASP A 140 -20.19 2.61 6.65
N ASN A 141 -19.79 1.36 6.91
CA ASN A 141 -19.78 0.81 8.27
C ASN A 141 -18.86 1.62 9.19
N SER A 142 -17.67 1.98 8.71
CA SER A 142 -16.69 2.75 9.47
C SER A 142 -17.16 4.18 9.76
N SER A 143 -17.78 4.85 8.78
CA SER A 143 -18.31 6.21 8.93
C SER A 143 -19.49 6.23 9.92
N THR A 144 -20.42 5.28 9.81
CA THR A 144 -21.58 5.13 10.70
C THR A 144 -21.14 4.86 12.14
N ALA A 145 -20.15 3.98 12.33
CA ALA A 145 -19.58 3.67 13.64
C ALA A 145 -18.94 4.91 14.31
N ASN A 146 -18.22 5.74 13.54
CA ASN A 146 -17.61 6.98 14.05
C ASN A 146 -18.65 8.01 14.49
N ILE A 147 -19.72 8.20 13.69
CA ILE A 147 -20.82 9.13 14.01
C ILE A 147 -21.56 8.67 15.28
N ALA A 148 -21.90 7.37 15.35
CA ALA A 148 -22.68 6.83 16.45
C ALA A 148 -21.93 6.84 17.79
N MET A 149 -20.61 6.60 17.77
CA MET A 149 -19.86 6.35 19.00
C MET A 149 -19.04 7.54 19.51
N ARG A 150 -18.87 8.63 18.74
CA ARG A 150 -17.89 9.73 19.02
C ARG A 150 -16.56 9.17 19.53
N LYS A 151 -16.19 7.97 19.09
CA LYS A 151 -15.05 7.24 19.61
C LYS A 151 -13.81 7.83 18.96
N ILE A 152 -13.02 8.53 19.77
CA ILE A 152 -11.63 8.89 19.43
C ILE A 152 -10.75 7.62 19.37
N ALA A 153 -11.24 6.49 19.91
CA ALA A 153 -10.54 5.22 19.88
C ALA A 153 -10.63 4.57 18.48
N VAL A 154 -9.53 4.70 17.74
CA VAL A 154 -9.23 3.95 16.51
C VAL A 154 -9.33 2.46 16.79
N SER A 155 -10.36 1.80 16.25
CA SER A 155 -10.43 0.34 16.26
C SER A 155 -9.40 -0.20 15.27
N LEU A 156 -8.29 -0.74 15.79
CA LEU A 156 -7.27 -1.41 15.00
C LEU A 156 -7.87 -2.50 14.10
N ALA A 157 -8.98 -3.12 14.51
CA ALA A 157 -9.67 -4.16 13.74
C ALA A 157 -10.27 -3.62 12.42
N ASP A 158 -10.91 -2.46 12.43
CA ASP A 158 -11.52 -1.88 11.22
C ASP A 158 -10.46 -1.48 10.20
N SER A 159 -9.27 -1.10 10.68
CA SER A 159 -8.13 -0.88 9.81
C SER A 159 -7.61 -2.16 9.14
N VAL A 160 -7.75 -3.33 9.78
CA VAL A 160 -7.29 -4.62 9.20
C VAL A 160 -8.16 -5.00 8.02
N ASP A 161 -9.48 -4.86 8.15
CA ASP A 161 -10.40 -5.29 7.10
C ASP A 161 -10.24 -4.45 5.83
N LEU A 162 -10.15 -3.12 5.98
CA LEU A 162 -9.79 -2.22 4.88
C LEU A 162 -8.42 -2.55 4.27
N ARG A 163 -7.42 -2.94 5.08
CA ARG A 163 -6.11 -3.36 4.56
C ARG A 163 -6.23 -4.61 3.69
N VAL A 164 -7.01 -5.61 4.08
CA VAL A 164 -7.23 -6.83 3.29
C VAL A 164 -7.88 -6.47 1.95
N ILE A 165 -8.96 -5.69 1.98
CA ILE A 165 -9.72 -5.29 0.79
C ILE A 165 -8.82 -4.52 -0.19
N LEU A 166 -8.15 -3.47 0.30
CA LEU A 166 -7.27 -2.63 -0.51
C LEU A 166 -6.06 -3.41 -1.04
N SER A 167 -5.57 -4.41 -0.31
CA SER A 167 -4.47 -5.26 -0.79
C SER A 167 -4.87 -6.11 -1.99
N VAL A 168 -6.07 -6.69 -1.98
CA VAL A 168 -6.59 -7.45 -3.14
C VAL A 168 -6.75 -6.54 -4.34
N LEU A 169 -7.42 -5.39 -4.17
CA LEU A 169 -7.60 -4.41 -5.24
C LEU A 169 -6.26 -3.93 -5.81
N TYR A 170 -5.27 -3.69 -4.95
CA TYR A 170 -3.93 -3.29 -5.38
C TYR A 170 -3.24 -4.40 -6.17
N ILE A 171 -3.19 -5.63 -5.67
CA ILE A 171 -2.50 -6.73 -6.36
C ILE A 171 -3.13 -6.97 -7.74
N ILE A 172 -4.46 -6.98 -7.83
CA ILE A 172 -5.16 -7.12 -9.13
C ILE A 172 -4.74 -5.98 -10.07
N THR A 173 -4.81 -4.73 -9.61
CA THR A 173 -4.44 -3.56 -10.43
C THR A 173 -2.98 -3.58 -10.86
N GLU A 174 -2.08 -3.99 -9.97
CA GLU A 174 -0.64 -4.03 -10.21
C GLU A 174 -0.26 -5.11 -11.22
N VAL A 175 -0.87 -6.30 -11.11
CA VAL A 175 -0.69 -7.36 -12.11
C VAL A 175 -1.28 -6.93 -13.46
N MET A 176 -2.45 -6.29 -13.49
CA MET A 176 -3.01 -5.76 -14.74
C MET A 176 -2.14 -4.68 -15.37
N ARG A 177 -1.48 -3.82 -14.58
CA ARG A 177 -0.51 -2.84 -15.09
C ARG A 177 0.71 -3.54 -15.69
N ALA A 178 1.30 -4.48 -14.95
CA ALA A 178 2.48 -5.23 -15.42
C ALA A 178 2.17 -6.00 -16.71
N GLU A 179 0.96 -6.53 -16.84
CA GLU A 179 0.52 -7.22 -18.06
C GLU A 179 0.27 -6.28 -19.23
N LYS A 180 -0.25 -5.07 -18.97
CA LYS A 180 -0.38 -4.01 -19.99
C LYS A 180 0.97 -3.62 -20.61
N GLU A 181 2.04 -3.67 -19.82
CA GLU A 181 3.42 -3.37 -20.26
C GLU A 181 4.18 -4.60 -20.76
N SER A 182 3.60 -5.80 -20.59
CA SER A 182 4.20 -7.05 -21.00
C SER A 182 4.24 -7.19 -22.51
N LYS A 183 5.22 -7.95 -23.01
CA LYS A 183 5.30 -8.31 -24.44
C LYS A 183 4.34 -9.45 -24.80
N SER A 184 3.81 -10.16 -23.80
CA SER A 184 2.90 -11.28 -24.00
C SER A 184 1.48 -10.77 -24.18
N GLN A 185 0.79 -11.24 -25.23
CA GLN A 185 -0.59 -10.85 -25.54
C GLN A 185 -1.63 -11.82 -24.96
N GLU A 186 -1.22 -12.76 -24.10
CA GLU A 186 -2.08 -13.82 -23.55
C GLU A 186 -3.34 -13.27 -22.85
N TYR A 187 -3.21 -12.15 -22.15
CA TYR A 187 -4.28 -11.54 -21.35
C TYR A 187 -4.74 -10.16 -21.83
N ASP A 188 -4.38 -9.74 -23.06
CA ASP A 188 -4.71 -8.41 -23.59
C ASP A 188 -6.21 -8.07 -23.51
N HIS A 189 -7.08 -9.04 -23.79
CA HIS A 189 -8.53 -8.87 -23.69
C HIS A 189 -8.98 -8.57 -22.26
N LEU A 190 -8.40 -9.23 -21.24
CA LEU A 190 -8.73 -8.99 -19.84
C LEU A 190 -8.22 -7.63 -19.41
N VAL A 191 -6.98 -7.28 -19.77
CA VAL A 191 -6.38 -5.98 -19.46
C VAL A 191 -7.19 -4.84 -20.09
N SER A 192 -7.60 -4.98 -21.35
CA SER A 192 -8.45 -3.99 -22.02
C SER A 192 -9.82 -3.86 -21.36
N THR A 193 -10.41 -4.98 -20.94
CA THR A 193 -11.68 -4.98 -20.20
C THR A 193 -11.50 -4.29 -18.86
N PHE A 194 -10.41 -4.58 -18.14
CA PHE A 194 -10.10 -3.99 -16.84
C PHE A 194 -9.90 -2.48 -16.93
N VAL A 195 -9.10 -2.02 -17.91
CA VAL A 195 -8.88 -0.60 -18.19
C VAL A 195 -10.21 0.10 -18.47
N THR A 196 -11.10 -0.54 -19.23
CA THR A 196 -12.46 -0.03 -19.47
C THR A 196 -13.24 0.05 -18.17
N GLU A 197 -13.31 -1.04 -17.40
CA GLU A 197 -14.04 -1.13 -16.13
C GLU A 197 -13.62 -0.04 -15.14
N ILE A 198 -12.32 0.21 -14.94
CA ILE A 198 -11.84 1.24 -13.99
C ILE A 198 -12.03 2.68 -14.50
N THR A 199 -12.26 2.87 -15.79
CA THR A 199 -12.44 4.19 -16.42
C THR A 199 -13.91 4.62 -16.44
N TYR A 200 -14.83 3.68 -16.25
CA TYR A 200 -16.26 3.97 -16.10
C TYR A 200 -16.69 3.86 -14.63
N PRO A 201 -17.73 4.61 -14.21
CA PRO A 201 -18.26 4.51 -12.85
C PRO A 201 -18.69 3.08 -12.53
N ILE A 202 -18.26 2.58 -11.37
CA ILE A 202 -18.76 1.33 -10.79
C ILE A 202 -19.84 1.76 -9.80
N GLU A 203 -21.09 1.36 -10.06
CA GLU A 203 -22.29 1.92 -9.40
C GLU A 203 -22.46 3.41 -9.73
N ASP A 204 -22.12 4.30 -8.77
CA ASP A 204 -22.40 5.73 -8.83
C ASP A 204 -21.15 6.61 -9.00
N GLU A 205 -19.94 6.08 -8.78
CA GLU A 205 -18.70 6.86 -8.94
C GLU A 205 -17.49 6.03 -9.40
N LEU A 206 -16.46 6.73 -9.88
CA LEU A 206 -15.19 6.13 -10.25
C LEU A 206 -14.43 5.68 -8.99
N LEU A 207 -13.78 4.52 -9.05
CA LEU A 207 -12.93 4.04 -7.95
C LEU A 207 -11.83 5.05 -7.58
N SER A 208 -11.26 5.75 -8.56
CA SER A 208 -10.27 6.82 -8.32
C SER A 208 -10.85 8.00 -7.53
N VAL A 209 -12.09 8.40 -7.82
CA VAL A 209 -12.82 9.44 -7.08
C VAL A 209 -13.09 8.98 -5.64
N LYS A 210 -13.47 7.71 -5.46
CA LYS A 210 -13.68 7.10 -4.13
C LYS A 210 -12.45 7.13 -3.26
N LEU A 211 -11.31 6.70 -3.81
CA LEU A 211 -10.02 6.71 -3.13
C LEU A 211 -9.59 8.14 -2.78
N LEU A 212 -9.84 9.12 -3.68
CA LEU A 212 -9.59 10.54 -3.37
C LEU A 212 -10.51 11.06 -2.25
N GLY A 213 -11.75 10.60 -2.20
CA GLY A 213 -12.68 10.85 -1.10
C GLY A 213 -12.13 10.34 0.23
N MET A 214 -11.57 9.12 0.27
CA MET A 214 -10.91 8.57 1.46
C MET A 214 -9.73 9.44 1.91
N VAL A 215 -8.92 9.94 0.98
CA VAL A 215 -7.80 10.86 1.29
C VAL A 215 -8.34 12.13 1.95
N THR A 216 -9.41 12.72 1.41
CA THR A 216 -9.99 13.95 1.94
C THR A 216 -10.59 13.74 3.33
N GLN A 217 -11.30 12.63 3.56
CA GLN A 217 -11.82 12.27 4.89
C GLN A 217 -10.70 12.04 5.92
N PHE A 218 -9.57 11.49 5.49
CA PHE A 218 -8.41 11.35 6.37
C PHE A 218 -7.75 12.70 6.69
N CYS A 219 -7.54 13.57 5.70
CA CYS A 219 -6.94 14.90 5.91
C CYS A 219 -7.80 15.80 6.81
N THR A 220 -9.12 15.62 6.80
CA THR A 220 -10.05 16.33 7.69
C THR A 220 -10.12 15.72 9.09
N GLY A 221 -9.45 14.59 9.34
CA GLY A 221 -9.46 13.89 10.63
C GLY A 221 -10.73 13.08 10.91
N MET A 222 -11.64 12.96 9.93
CA MET A 222 -12.90 12.24 10.07
C MET A 222 -12.72 10.71 10.04
N ALA A 223 -11.63 10.23 9.43
CA ALA A 223 -11.34 8.80 9.29
C ALA A 223 -9.84 8.49 9.53
N PRO A 224 -9.31 8.68 10.76
CA PRO A 224 -7.88 8.50 11.05
C PRO A 224 -7.39 7.05 10.97
N HIS A 225 -8.32 6.09 10.87
CA HIS A 225 -8.06 4.64 10.85
C HIS A 225 -7.84 4.09 9.43
N PHE A 226 -8.05 4.91 8.39
CA PHE A 226 -7.83 4.47 7.02
C PHE A 226 -6.35 4.13 6.78
N PRO A 227 -6.05 2.98 6.13
CA PRO A 227 -4.69 2.58 5.81
C PRO A 227 -4.16 3.40 4.62
N MET A 228 -3.81 4.66 4.88
CA MET A 228 -3.56 5.68 3.86
C MET A 228 -2.45 5.28 2.87
N LYS A 229 -1.43 4.55 3.32
CA LYS A 229 -0.40 3.98 2.43
C LYS A 229 -1.04 3.16 1.29
N LYS A 230 -1.94 2.23 1.61
CA LYS A 230 -2.59 1.37 0.60
C LYS A 230 -3.57 2.14 -0.28
N VAL A 231 -4.28 3.12 0.29
CA VAL A 231 -5.17 4.01 -0.47
C VAL A 231 -4.38 4.80 -1.52
N LEU A 232 -3.27 5.43 -1.11
CA LEU A 232 -2.43 6.24 -2.01
C LEU A 232 -1.75 5.38 -3.08
N LEU A 233 -1.23 4.22 -2.70
CA LEU A 233 -0.63 3.27 -3.63
C LEU A 233 -1.65 2.79 -4.67
N LEU A 234 -2.85 2.36 -4.24
CA LEU A 234 -3.91 1.93 -5.15
C LEU A 234 -4.38 3.09 -6.05
N LEU A 235 -4.57 4.29 -5.51
CA LEU A 235 -4.95 5.47 -6.27
C LEU A 235 -3.93 5.78 -7.37
N TRP A 236 -2.64 5.69 -7.04
CA TRP A 236 -1.55 5.86 -8.00
C TRP A 236 -1.63 4.81 -9.11
N LYS A 237 -1.77 3.53 -8.76
CA LYS A 237 -1.82 2.45 -9.77
C LYS A 237 -3.05 2.52 -10.66
N ILE A 238 -4.22 2.80 -10.10
CA ILE A 238 -5.44 3.04 -10.89
C ILE A 238 -5.24 4.21 -11.85
N SER A 239 -4.61 5.30 -11.41
CA SER A 239 -4.31 6.46 -12.26
C SER A 239 -3.37 6.08 -13.40
N LEU A 240 -2.30 5.32 -13.14
CA LEU A 240 -1.37 4.86 -14.18
C LEU A 240 -2.04 3.93 -15.19
N VAL A 241 -2.87 3.00 -14.73
CA VAL A 241 -3.54 2.04 -15.63
C VAL A 241 -4.58 2.74 -16.51
N SER A 242 -5.34 3.69 -15.95
CA SER A 242 -6.42 4.41 -16.66
C SER A 242 -5.92 5.56 -17.53
N LEU A 243 -5.06 6.43 -17.00
CA LEU A 243 -4.62 7.67 -17.66
C LEU A 243 -3.27 7.55 -18.37
N GLY A 244 -2.49 6.51 -18.06
CA GLY A 244 -1.12 6.34 -18.54
C GLY A 244 -0.10 7.05 -17.66
N GLY A 245 1.18 6.84 -18.00
CA GLY A 245 2.33 7.42 -17.30
C GLY A 245 2.69 8.81 -17.80
N MET A 246 3.81 9.34 -17.31
CA MET A 246 4.26 10.67 -17.69
C MET A 246 4.66 10.77 -19.17
N ASP A 247 5.19 9.70 -19.75
CA ASP A 247 5.52 9.64 -21.18
C ASP A 247 4.24 9.76 -22.03
N THR A 248 3.18 9.04 -21.65
CA THR A 248 1.85 9.16 -22.29
C THR A 248 1.31 10.59 -22.17
N LEU A 249 1.43 11.20 -20.99
CA LEU A 249 1.01 12.58 -20.76
C LEU A 249 1.77 13.58 -21.64
N LYS A 250 3.08 13.37 -21.82
CA LYS A 250 3.92 14.20 -22.70
C LYS A 250 3.47 14.10 -24.16
N ASP A 251 3.33 12.88 -24.66
CA ASP A 251 2.89 12.64 -26.05
C ASP A 251 1.51 13.22 -26.32
N LEU A 252 0.57 13.07 -25.37
CA LEU A 252 -0.76 13.66 -25.46
C LEU A 252 -0.69 15.20 -25.48
N LYS A 253 0.10 15.81 -24.60
CA LYS A 253 0.29 17.27 -24.58
C LYS A 253 0.83 17.77 -25.92
N ASP A 254 1.85 17.13 -26.47
CA ASP A 254 2.44 17.54 -27.75
C ASP A 254 1.45 17.34 -28.91
N LYS A 255 0.69 16.24 -28.91
CA LYS A 255 -0.38 15.99 -29.88
C LYS A 255 -1.46 17.08 -29.85
N TYR A 256 -1.96 17.45 -28.67
CA TYR A 256 -2.99 18.49 -28.55
C TYR A 256 -2.45 19.89 -28.86
N ARG A 257 -1.18 20.18 -28.55
CA ARG A 257 -0.53 21.44 -28.96
C ARG A 257 -0.39 21.55 -30.47
N ALA A 258 0.05 20.48 -31.13
CA ALA A 258 0.16 20.43 -32.58
C ALA A 258 -1.21 20.64 -33.25
N ALA A 259 -2.27 20.00 -32.72
CA ALA A 259 -3.64 20.20 -33.19
C ALA A 259 -4.13 21.65 -33.02
N ALA A 260 -3.66 22.36 -31.99
CA ALA A 260 -3.96 23.76 -31.75
C ALA A 260 -3.01 24.74 -32.48
N GLY A 261 -2.07 24.25 -33.30
CA GLY A 261 -1.07 25.09 -33.98
C GLY A 261 -0.02 25.72 -33.05
N LEU A 262 0.14 25.21 -31.84
CA LEU A 262 1.12 25.67 -30.87
C LEU A 262 2.45 24.93 -31.05
N LEU A 263 3.55 25.61 -30.75
CA LEU A 263 4.88 24.99 -30.71
C LEU A 263 4.94 23.89 -29.64
N GLN A 264 5.70 22.84 -29.94
CA GLN A 264 6.00 21.75 -29.00
C GLN A 264 6.65 22.31 -27.73
N ASN A 265 6.38 21.64 -26.60
CA ASN A 265 6.90 22.10 -25.34
C ASN A 265 8.41 21.85 -25.28
N ARG A 266 9.21 22.92 -25.24
CA ARG A 266 10.68 22.84 -25.32
C ARG A 266 11.33 22.30 -24.03
N GLU A 267 10.63 22.43 -22.91
CA GLU A 267 11.13 22.06 -21.59
C GLU A 267 10.25 20.98 -20.97
N ASP A 268 10.81 19.79 -20.86
CA ASP A 268 10.23 18.69 -20.10
C ASP A 268 10.81 18.74 -18.68
N THR A 269 9.97 19.09 -17.71
CA THR A 269 10.36 19.22 -16.30
C THR A 269 10.99 17.93 -15.76
N LEU A 270 10.56 16.75 -16.22
CA LEU A 270 11.15 15.48 -15.80
C LEU A 270 12.55 15.26 -16.39
N GLU A 271 12.75 15.59 -17.66
CA GLU A 271 14.08 15.50 -18.29
C GLU A 271 15.06 16.47 -17.60
N ILE A 272 14.57 17.65 -17.23
CA ILE A 272 15.35 18.61 -16.46
C ILE A 272 15.66 18.05 -15.06
N SER A 273 14.66 17.51 -14.34
CA SER A 273 14.86 16.99 -12.99
C SER A 273 15.79 15.77 -12.93
N LYS A 274 15.80 14.92 -13.97
CA LYS A 274 16.75 13.80 -14.11
C LYS A 274 18.22 14.27 -14.15
N VAL A 275 18.46 15.49 -14.62
CA VAL A 275 19.81 16.07 -14.78
C VAL A 275 20.13 17.06 -13.66
N MET A 276 19.13 17.50 -12.90
CA MET A 276 19.33 18.37 -11.75
C MET A 276 20.19 17.68 -10.69
N ARG A 277 21.19 18.41 -10.21
CA ARG A 277 22.01 17.97 -9.07
C ARG A 277 21.15 18.04 -7.82
N ALA A 278 21.17 16.98 -7.01
CA ALA A 278 20.58 17.02 -5.67
C ALA A 278 21.10 18.26 -4.92
N SER A 279 20.18 19.10 -4.45
CA SER A 279 20.52 20.26 -3.65
C SER A 279 21.11 19.77 -2.34
N SER A 280 22.41 19.96 -2.14
CA SER A 280 23.02 19.80 -0.82
C SER A 280 22.35 20.80 0.12
N PRO A 281 21.98 20.43 1.36
CA PRO A 281 21.60 21.42 2.35
C PRO A 281 22.72 22.48 2.45
N PRO A 282 22.38 23.77 2.58
CA PRO A 282 23.40 24.80 2.77
C PRO A 282 24.27 24.44 3.99
N ILE A 283 25.59 24.61 3.85
CA ILE A 283 26.61 24.31 4.88
C ILE A 283 26.31 25.03 6.21
N THR A 284 25.47 26.07 6.19
CA THR A 284 25.05 26.88 7.33
C THR A 284 23.74 26.45 7.99
N ALA A 285 23.11 25.33 7.57
CA ALA A 285 21.99 24.78 8.33
C ALA A 285 22.53 24.32 9.71
N PRO A 286 22.12 24.94 10.83
CA PRO A 286 22.54 24.45 12.14
C PRO A 286 22.05 23.02 12.28
N SER A 287 22.98 22.09 12.49
CA SER A 287 22.69 20.72 12.88
C SER A 287 21.78 20.79 14.11
N ASN A 288 20.54 20.31 14.01
CA ASN A 288 19.60 20.33 15.13
C ASN A 288 19.98 19.33 16.26
N ASP A 289 21.21 18.80 16.23
CA ASP A 289 21.75 17.85 17.20
C ASP A 289 22.15 18.54 18.53
N ASP A 290 22.24 19.86 18.58
CA ASP A 290 22.62 20.59 19.80
C ASP A 290 21.43 20.96 20.72
N ASN A 291 20.19 20.58 20.39
CA ASN A 291 19.01 21.01 21.17
C ASN A 291 18.34 19.91 22.02
N GLN A 292 18.97 18.75 22.23
CA GLN A 292 18.46 17.73 23.17
C GLN A 292 19.19 17.66 24.51
N ASN A 293 20.20 18.50 24.79
CA ASN A 293 20.94 18.39 26.04
C ASN A 293 21.35 19.73 26.67
N ALA A 294 20.39 20.60 26.96
CA ALA A 294 20.61 21.67 27.93
C ALA A 294 19.33 22.13 28.64
N LYS A 295 19.33 21.95 29.97
CA LYS A 295 18.53 22.67 30.99
C LYS A 295 17.11 22.16 31.30
N ARG A 296 17.06 21.07 32.09
CA ARG A 296 16.20 21.03 33.29
C ARG A 296 17.08 21.08 34.55
N SER A 297 17.64 22.27 34.81
CA SER A 297 18.30 22.59 36.09
C SER A 297 17.23 22.96 37.12
N ARG A 298 17.19 22.20 38.22
CA ARG A 298 16.31 22.43 39.38
C ARG A 298 16.63 23.79 40.04
N PRO A 299 15.64 24.56 40.54
CA PRO A 299 15.94 25.79 41.27
C PRO A 299 16.47 25.47 42.67
N SER A 300 17.69 25.95 42.95
CA SER A 300 18.36 25.87 44.26
C SER A 300 17.63 26.77 45.27
N ARG A 301 17.17 26.19 46.39
CA ARG A 301 16.55 26.91 47.51
C ARG A 301 17.65 27.49 48.40
N ARG A 302 17.61 28.81 48.59
CA ARG A 302 18.55 29.59 49.43
C ARG A 302 18.48 29.16 50.90
N VAL A 303 19.64 29.05 51.53
CA VAL A 303 19.84 28.92 52.99
C VAL A 303 20.37 30.26 53.53
N CYS A 304 19.77 30.72 54.64
CA CYS A 304 20.26 31.64 55.69
C CYS A 304 19.25 31.50 56.85
N THR A 305 19.50 31.43 58.17
CA THR A 305 20.68 31.54 59.05
C THR A 305 20.25 31.05 60.47
N ASN A 306 21.22 30.53 61.24
CA ASN A 306 21.29 30.02 62.65
C ASN A 306 20.54 30.81 63.78
N PRO A 307 20.62 30.47 65.11
CA PRO A 307 21.26 29.34 65.85
C PRO A 307 20.37 28.67 66.94
N SER A 308 20.82 27.56 67.57
CA SER A 308 20.90 27.35 69.06
C SER A 308 21.05 25.88 69.49
N GLN A 309 22.19 25.59 70.13
CA GLN A 309 22.39 24.85 71.40
C GLN A 309 21.81 23.44 71.68
N SER A 310 22.76 22.51 71.90
CA SER A 310 22.89 21.63 73.09
C SER A 310 22.19 20.26 73.19
N GLN A 311 22.96 19.32 73.77
CA GLN A 311 22.62 18.04 74.44
C GLN A 311 22.35 16.81 73.56
N GLU A 312 23.22 15.80 73.53
CA GLU A 312 23.55 14.75 74.55
C GLU A 312 22.71 13.45 74.40
N VAL A 313 23.45 12.34 74.23
CA VAL A 313 23.29 11.08 75.00
C VAL A 313 22.27 10.00 74.51
N VAL A 314 22.87 8.83 74.18
CA VAL A 314 22.45 7.42 74.47
C VAL A 314 21.60 6.61 73.47
N LYS A 315 22.30 5.63 72.86
CA LYS A 315 22.07 4.15 72.85
C LYS A 315 20.66 3.59 73.07
N LEU A 316 20.26 2.67 72.19
CA LEU A 316 19.51 1.40 72.37
C LEU A 316 19.30 0.86 70.94
N SER A 317 19.53 -0.38 70.54
CA SER A 317 19.87 -1.67 71.15
C SER A 317 20.61 -2.50 70.09
#